data_AF-M6A703-F1
#
_entry.id   AF-M6A703-F1
#
_cell.length_a   1.000
_cell.length_b   1.000
_cell.length_c   1.000
_cell.angle_alpha   90.00
_cell.angle_beta   90.00
_cell.angle_gamma   90.00
#
_symmetry.space_group_name_H-M   'P 1'
#
loop_
_entity.id
_entity.type
_entity.pdbx_description
1 polymer ?
#
loop_
_entity_poly.entity_id
_entity_poly.type
_entity_poly.pdbx_seq_one_letter_code
_entity_poly.pdbx_strand_id
1 'polypeptide(L)'
;MDEKVKFIAAVCDGSVSITSLCETFGISRKTGYKWLNRYRQEGPNGLLDRSKSPHTNPNRVSFAEERFILALRKRHPTWGP
;
A
#
# COMPACT_ATOMS: atom_id res chain seq x y z
N MET A 1 10.11 -2.38 -4.80
CA MET A 1 9.54 -3.62 -5.39
C MET A 1 10.48 -4.80 -5.24
N ASP A 2 11.78 -4.57 -5.40
CA ASP A 2 12.87 -5.57 -5.31
C ASP A 2 12.90 -6.43 -4.02
N GLU A 3 12.82 -5.82 -2.83
CA GLU A 3 12.96 -6.57 -1.57
C GLU A 3 11.83 -7.58 -1.31
N LYS A 4 10.59 -7.23 -1.67
CA LYS A 4 9.43 -8.12 -1.50
C LYS A 4 9.58 -9.37 -2.36
N VAL A 5 10.08 -9.20 -3.59
CA VAL A 5 10.30 -10.31 -4.52
C VAL A 5 11.43 -11.21 -4.03
N LYS A 6 12.54 -10.63 -3.56
CA LYS A 6 13.65 -11.38 -2.94
C LYS A 6 13.20 -12.18 -1.73
N PHE A 7 12.38 -11.58 -0.86
CA PHE A 7 11.81 -12.28 0.29
C PHE A 7 10.97 -13.49 -0.15
N ILE A 8 10.07 -13.31 -1.13
CA ILE A 8 9.23 -14.42 -1.62
C ILE A 8 10.07 -15.51 -2.29
N ALA A 9 11.08 -15.15 -3.08
CA ALA A 9 11.99 -16.11 -3.68
C ALA A 9 12.69 -16.96 -2.60
N ALA A 10 13.19 -16.35 -1.53
CA ALA A 10 13.81 -17.04 -0.41
C ALA A 10 12.81 -17.94 0.36
N VAL A 11 11.55 -17.49 0.51
CA VAL A 11 10.49 -18.32 1.10
C VAL A 11 10.16 -19.52 0.22
N CYS A 12 10.17 -19.38 -1.11
CA CYS A 12 9.93 -20.46 -2.06
C CYS A 12 11.09 -21.45 -2.15
N ASP A 13 12.33 -20.99 -1.96
CA ASP A 13 13.52 -21.85 -1.87
C ASP A 13 13.44 -22.81 -0.68
N GLY A 14 12.82 -22.39 0.43
CA GLY A 14 12.47 -23.27 1.55
C GLY A 14 13.65 -23.71 2.41
N SER A 15 14.87 -23.25 2.13
CA SER A 15 16.07 -23.55 2.92
C SER A 15 16.08 -22.94 4.32
N VAL A 16 15.35 -21.83 4.51
CA VAL A 16 15.31 -21.06 5.76
C VAL A 16 13.87 -20.85 6.21
N SER A 17 13.65 -20.90 7.53
CA SER A 17 12.33 -20.63 8.10
C SER A 17 11.86 -19.20 7.79
N ILE A 18 10.55 -19.02 7.60
CA ILE A 18 9.97 -17.68 7.37
C ILE A 18 10.28 -16.70 8.51
N THR A 19 10.44 -17.21 9.74
CA THR A 19 10.80 -16.40 10.92
C THR A 19 12.18 -15.78 10.75
N SER A 20 13.19 -16.59 10.44
CA SER A 20 14.57 -16.12 10.22
C SER A 20 14.69 -15.22 8.99
N LEU A 21 13.90 -15.49 7.94
CA LEU A 21 13.79 -14.58 6.78
C LEU A 21 13.18 -13.23 7.19
N CYS A 22 12.14 -13.22 8.02
CA CYS A 22 11.55 -11.95 8.49
C CYS A 22 12.56 -11.11 9.29
N GLU A 23 13.37 -11.75 10.14
CA GLU A 23 14.46 -11.08 10.89
C GLU A 23 15.52 -10.52 9.94
N THR A 24 15.99 -11.34 8.98
CA THR A 24 17.00 -10.94 8.00
C THR A 24 16.56 -9.76 7.14
N PHE A 25 15.29 -9.74 6.74
CA PHE A 25 14.70 -8.67 5.91
C PHE A 25 14.16 -7.50 6.76
N GLY A 26 14.30 -7.53 8.08
CA GLY A 26 13.86 -6.43 8.97
C GLY A 26 12.34 -6.20 8.97
N ILE A 27 11.53 -7.23 8.69
CA ILE A 27 10.07 -7.14 8.66
C ILE A 27 9.43 -7.95 9.77
N SER A 28 8.25 -7.52 10.22
CA SER A 28 7.45 -8.35 11.14
C SER A 28 6.97 -9.63 10.45
N ARG A 29 6.83 -10.73 11.22
CA ARG A 29 6.23 -11.99 10.74
C ARG A 29 4.84 -11.76 10.11
N LYS A 30 4.03 -10.86 10.68
CA LYS A 30 2.71 -10.49 10.13
C LYS A 30 2.82 -9.93 8.71
N THR A 31 3.83 -9.10 8.44
CA THR A 31 4.11 -8.57 7.10
C THR A 31 4.55 -9.68 6.15
N GLY A 32 5.46 -10.55 6.59
CA GLY A 32 5.95 -11.68 5.81
C GLY A 32 4.81 -12.61 5.36
N TYR A 33 3.96 -13.05 6.29
CA TYR A 33 2.79 -13.89 5.96
C TYR A 33 1.78 -13.16 5.06
N LYS A 34 1.58 -11.85 5.23
CA LYS A 34 0.72 -11.06 4.35
C LYS A 34 1.24 -11.04 2.92
N TRP A 35 2.56 -10.87 2.73
CA TRP A 35 3.16 -10.91 1.39
C TRP A 35 3.06 -12.29 0.76
N LEU A 36 3.34 -13.35 1.53
CA LEU A 36 3.21 -14.73 1.06
C LEU A 36 1.77 -15.05 0.63
N ASN A 37 0.78 -14.69 1.44
CA ASN A 37 -0.63 -14.92 1.12
C ASN A 37 -1.05 -14.17 -0.14
N ARG A 38 -0.64 -12.90 -0.30
CA ARG A 38 -0.91 -12.13 -1.52
C ARG A 38 -0.24 -12.74 -2.75
N TYR A 39 1.00 -13.18 -2.62
CA TYR A 39 1.72 -13.84 -3.70
C TYR A 39 1.02 -15.15 -4.11
N ARG A 40 0.55 -15.95 -3.15
CA ARG A 40 -0.20 -17.18 -3.44
C ARG A 40 -1.54 -16.93 -4.15
N GLN A 41 -2.19 -15.79 -3.88
CA GLN A 41 -3.50 -15.47 -4.45
C GLN A 41 -3.41 -14.76 -5.81
N GLU A 42 -2.44 -13.85 -5.98
CA GLU A 42 -2.38 -12.91 -7.10
C GLU A 42 -1.05 -12.99 -7.87
N GLY A 43 -0.16 -13.90 -7.50
CA GLY A 43 1.18 -14.02 -8.05
C GLY A 43 2.04 -12.78 -7.77
N PRO A 44 2.98 -12.44 -8.68
CA PRO A 44 3.82 -11.25 -8.55
C PRO A 44 3.04 -9.95 -8.36
N ASN A 45 1.83 -9.84 -8.94
CA ASN A 45 0.98 -8.66 -8.82
C ASN A 45 0.55 -8.39 -7.36
N GLY A 46 0.47 -9.43 -6.52
CA GLY A 46 0.14 -9.29 -5.11
C GLY A 46 1.18 -8.52 -4.30
N LEU A 47 2.40 -8.37 -4.81
CA LEU A 47 3.51 -7.66 -4.16
C LEU A 47 3.60 -6.18 -4.57
N LEU A 48 2.86 -5.77 -5.60
CA LEU A 48 2.74 -4.38 -6.01
C LEU A 48 2.25 -3.50 -4.85
N ASP A 49 2.66 -2.24 -4.85
CA ASP A 49 2.16 -1.30 -3.86
C ASP A 49 0.67 -1.05 -4.07
N ARG A 50 -0.10 -1.32 -3.02
CA ARG A 50 -1.53 -1.02 -2.98
C ARG A 50 -1.73 0.33 -2.33
N SER A 51 -2.77 1.02 -2.77
CA SER A 51 -3.20 2.24 -2.09
C SER A 51 -3.39 1.98 -0.61
N LYS A 52 -2.82 2.86 0.22
CA LYS A 52 -3.06 2.89 1.66
C LYS A 52 -4.30 3.72 2.02
N SER A 53 -4.90 4.37 1.02
CA SER A 53 -6.10 5.17 1.24
C SER A 53 -7.26 4.29 1.70
N PRO A 54 -8.08 4.78 2.63
CA PRO A 54 -9.29 4.07 3.03
C PRO A 54 -10.21 3.87 1.81
N HIS A 55 -10.87 2.72 1.74
CA HIS A 55 -11.81 2.39 0.65
C HIS A 55 -13.00 3.36 0.60
N THR A 56 -13.44 3.83 1.76
CA THR A 56 -14.55 4.77 1.90
C THR A 56 -14.12 5.90 2.82
N ASN A 57 -14.41 7.13 2.42
CA ASN A 57 -14.29 8.30 3.27
C ASN A 57 -15.70 8.88 3.46
N PRO A 58 -16.35 8.70 4.63
CA PRO A 58 -17.72 9.15 4.85
C PRO A 58 -17.87 10.68 4.74
N ASN A 59 -16.79 11.43 4.97
CA ASN A 59 -16.77 12.89 4.87
C ASN A 59 -16.32 13.37 3.47
N ARG A 60 -16.33 12.50 2.47
CA ARG A 60 -15.96 12.88 1.10
C ARG A 60 -17.07 13.73 0.48
N VAL A 61 -16.77 15.00 0.23
CA VAL A 61 -17.65 15.89 -0.53
C VAL A 61 -17.81 15.41 -1.97
N SER A 62 -18.93 15.77 -2.61
CA SER A 62 -19.19 15.40 -3.99
C SER A 62 -18.17 16.03 -4.94
N PHE A 63 -18.01 15.45 -6.13
CA PHE A 63 -17.12 15.99 -7.16
C PHE A 63 -17.50 17.43 -7.54
N ALA A 64 -18.79 17.75 -7.58
CA ALA A 64 -19.26 19.10 -7.90
C ALA A 64 -18.85 20.12 -6.82
N GLU A 65 -19.01 19.77 -5.55
CA GLU A 65 -18.60 20.62 -4.42
C GLU A 65 -17.09 20.81 -4.39
N GLU A 66 -16.31 19.75 -4.59
CA GLU A 66 -14.84 19.83 -4.68
C GLU A 66 -14.40 20.79 -5.79
N ARG A 67 -14.99 20.64 -6.98
CA ARG A 67 -14.71 21.51 -8.13
C ARG A 67 -15.10 22.97 -7.87
N PHE A 68 -16.23 23.20 -7.20
CA PHE A 68 -16.68 24.53 -6.84
C PHE A 68 -15.71 25.19 -5.84
N ILE A 69 -15.33 24.50 -4.77
CA ILE A 69 -14.38 25.00 -3.76
C ILE A 69 -13.04 25.34 -4.42
N LEU A 70 -12.51 24.45 -5.28
CA LEU A 70 -11.25 24.69 -5.99
C LEU A 70 -11.34 25.89 -6.95
N ALA A 71 -12.45 26.04 -7.68
CA ALA A 71 -12.66 27.18 -8.57
C ALA A 71 -12.77 28.49 -7.78
N LEU A 72 -13.49 28.47 -6.65
CA LEU A 72 -13.63 29.62 -5.76
C LEU A 72 -12.28 30.05 -5.20
N ARG A 73 -11.46 29.11 -4.71
CA ARG A 73 -10.10 29.38 -4.22
C ARG A 73 -9.19 29.94 -5.32
N LYS A 74 -9.30 29.46 -6.56
CA LYS A 74 -8.54 30.02 -7.68
C LYS A 74 -8.97 31.44 -8.05
N ARG A 75 -10.27 31.73 -7.98
CA ARG A 75 -10.84 33.06 -8.29
C ARG A 75 -10.54 34.08 -7.19
N HIS A 76 -10.46 33.63 -5.95
CA HIS A 76 -10.22 34.46 -4.78
C HIS A 76 -9.02 33.96 -3.98
N PRO A 77 -7.79 34.15 -4.49
CA PRO A 77 -6.58 33.61 -3.87
C PRO A 77 -6.24 34.24 -2.51
N THR A 78 -6.84 35.39 -2.18
CA THR A 78 -6.64 36.14 -0.93
C THR A 78 -7.73 35.89 0.12
N TRP A 79 -8.64 34.93 -0.10
CA TRP A 79 -9.70 34.57 0.85
C TRP A 79 -9.31 33.37 1.72
N GLY A 80 -9.47 33.49 3.04
CA GLY A 80 -8.85 32.59 4.03
C GLY A 80 -7.41 33.02 4.33
N PRO A 81 -6.83 32.61 5.48
CA PRO A 81 -5.70 33.31 6.09
C PRO A 81 -4.53 33.57 5.14
#